data_AF-A0A6V7HXM5-F1
#
_entry.id   AF-A0A6V7HXM5-F1
#
_cell.length_a   1.000
_cell.length_b   1.000
_cell.length_c   1.000
_cell.angle_alpha   90.00
_cell.angle_beta   90.00
_cell.angle_gamma   90.00
#
_symmetry.space_group_name_H-M   'P 1'
#
loop_
_entity.id
_entity.type
_entity.pdbx_description
1 polymer ?
#
loop_
_entity_poly.entity_id
_entity_poly.type
_entity_poly.pdbx_seq_one_letter_code
_entity_poly.pdbx_strand_id
1 'polypeptide(L)'
;IAAKSLKDRFSGFSRELEEAAKNQRTYSVPDARLREALRRELQQSIVPHYSAFYSKYKNTPFSKNPTKYIKYTPENVTSMIKTFFDTSA
;
A
#
# COMPACT_ATOMS: atom_id res chain seq x y z
N ILE A 1 -16.64 12.25 -6.21
CA ILE A 1 -16.52 10.77 -6.33
C ILE A 1 -17.73 10.16 -5.67
N ALA A 2 -18.49 9.30 -6.35
CA ALA A 2 -19.65 8.63 -5.76
C ALA A 2 -19.23 7.66 -4.65
N ALA A 3 -20.04 7.49 -3.59
CA ALA A 3 -19.72 6.64 -2.43
C ALA A 3 -19.38 5.19 -2.82
N LYS A 4 -20.09 4.61 -3.80
CA LYS A 4 -19.80 3.28 -4.36
C LYS A 4 -18.40 3.21 -4.97
N SER A 5 -18.03 4.21 -5.78
CA SER A 5 -16.69 4.31 -6.38
C SER A 5 -15.60 4.45 -5.32
N LEU A 6 -15.86 5.09 -4.18
CA LEU A 6 -14.87 5.23 -3.12
C LEU A 6 -14.63 3.91 -2.38
N LYS A 7 -15.69 3.13 -2.13
CA LYS A 7 -15.57 1.75 -1.62
C LYS A 7 -14.69 0.90 -2.55
N ASP A 8 -15.03 0.90 -3.84
CA ASP A 8 -14.34 0.12 -4.86
C ASP A 8 -12.87 0.53 -5.01
N ARG A 9 -12.55 1.83 -4.85
CA ARG A 9 -11.16 2.31 -4.86
C ARG A 9 -10.35 1.86 -3.65
N PHE A 10 -10.93 1.94 -2.43
CA PHE A 10 -10.23 1.48 -1.22
C PHE A 10 -10.01 -0.04 -1.22
N SER A 11 -11.02 -0.82 -1.61
CA SER A 11 -10.90 -2.28 -1.73
C SER A 11 -9.98 -2.69 -2.87
N GLY A 12 -10.08 -2.02 -4.02
CA GLY A 12 -9.21 -2.23 -5.18
C GLY A 12 -7.74 -2.01 -4.84
N PHE A 13 -7.42 -0.87 -4.22
CA PHE A 13 -6.06 -0.58 -3.76
C PHE A 13 -5.54 -1.67 -2.80
N SER A 14 -6.37 -2.09 -1.84
CA SER A 14 -5.97 -3.12 -0.87
C SER A 14 -5.64 -4.44 -1.57
N ARG A 15 -6.48 -4.86 -2.52
CA ARG A 15 -6.27 -6.09 -3.31
C ARG A 15 -4.99 -6.00 -4.13
N GLU A 16 -4.81 -4.93 -4.90
CA GLU A 16 -3.63 -4.77 -5.75
C GLU A 16 -2.33 -4.66 -4.94
N LEU A 17 -2.36 -3.98 -3.79
CA LEU A 17 -1.23 -3.92 -2.88
C LEU A 17 -0.85 -5.30 -2.33
N GLU A 18 -1.84 -6.13 -1.94
CA GLU A 18 -1.60 -7.48 -1.44
C GLU A 18 -1.02 -8.41 -2.52
N GLU A 19 -1.55 -8.35 -3.75
CA GLU A 19 -1.00 -9.12 -4.87
C GLU A 19 0.42 -8.68 -5.21
N ALA A 20 0.66 -7.36 -5.27
CA ALA A 20 2.01 -6.82 -5.47
C ALA A 20 2.95 -7.27 -4.34
N ALA A 21 2.55 -7.14 -3.07
CA ALA A 21 3.37 -7.54 -1.94
C ALA A 21 3.70 -9.03 -1.93
N LYS A 22 2.75 -9.89 -2.31
CA LYS A 22 2.98 -11.33 -2.49
C LYS A 22 4.09 -11.58 -3.51
N ASN A 23 4.02 -10.91 -4.67
CA ASN A 23 5.03 -11.06 -5.73
C ASN A 23 6.39 -10.44 -5.32
N GLN A 24 6.41 -9.25 -4.73
CA GLN A 24 7.65 -8.58 -4.33
C GLN A 24 8.41 -9.33 -3.23
N ARG A 25 7.72 -10.16 -2.44
CA ARG A 25 8.31 -11.04 -1.42
C ARG A 25 8.91 -12.33 -1.98
N THR A 26 8.62 -12.72 -3.23
CA THR A 26 9.28 -13.89 -3.85
C THR A 26 10.62 -13.52 -4.47
N TYR A 27 10.84 -12.24 -4.74
CA TYR A 27 12.13 -11.74 -5.21
C TYR A 27 13.08 -11.55 -4.03
N SER A 28 14.35 -11.87 -4.24
CA SER A 28 15.43 -11.59 -3.29
C SER A 28 16.47 -10.72 -3.96
N VAL A 29 16.84 -9.61 -3.31
CA VAL A 29 17.94 -8.75 -3.74
C VAL A 29 19.06 -8.89 -2.72
N PRO A 30 20.19 -9.54 -3.05
CA PRO A 30 21.26 -9.81 -2.08
C PRO A 30 22.04 -8.55 -1.67
N ASP A 31 22.21 -7.60 -2.60
CA ASP A 31 22.85 -6.32 -2.31
C ASP A 31 21.95 -5.45 -1.44
N ALA A 32 22.39 -5.16 -0.21
CA ALA A 32 21.61 -4.40 0.76
C ALA A 32 21.39 -2.94 0.32
N ARG A 33 22.35 -2.32 -0.37
CA ARG A 33 22.22 -0.92 -0.81
C ARG A 33 21.18 -0.79 -1.92
N LEU A 34 21.22 -1.70 -2.88
CA LEU A 34 20.24 -1.79 -3.95
C LEU A 34 18.84 -2.11 -3.39
N ARG A 35 18.76 -3.04 -2.43
CA ARG A 35 17.50 -3.38 -1.76
C ARG A 35 16.86 -2.15 -1.10
N GLU A 36 17.62 -1.41 -0.30
CA GLU A 36 17.12 -0.21 0.36
C GLU A 36 16.80 0.92 -0.62
N ALA A 37 17.58 1.08 -1.69
CA ALA A 37 17.29 2.06 -2.74
C ALA A 37 15.95 1.75 -3.43
N LEU A 38 15.72 0.49 -3.82
CA LEU A 38 14.45 0.05 -4.42
C LEU A 38 13.26 0.26 -3.48
N ARG A 39 13.41 -0.11 -2.20
CA ARG A 39 12.37 0.12 -1.19
C ARG A 39 12.05 1.61 -1.03
N ARG A 40 13.07 2.47 -1.02
CA ARG A 40 12.91 3.92 -0.92
C ARG A 40 12.20 4.50 -2.13
N GLU A 41 12.60 4.11 -3.34
CA GLU A 41 11.95 4.51 -4.59
C GLU A 41 10.46 4.12 -4.60
N LEU A 42 10.14 2.88 -4.22
CA LEU A 42 8.76 2.41 -4.10
C LEU A 42 7.96 3.22 -3.06
N GLN A 43 8.55 3.52 -1.90
CA GLN A 43 7.90 4.34 -0.89
C GLN A 43 7.62 5.75 -1.40
N GLN A 44 8.61 6.40 -2.01
CA GLN A 44 8.47 7.76 -2.56
C GLN A 44 7.47 7.83 -3.70
N SER A 45 7.35 6.77 -4.49
CA SER A 45 6.37 6.68 -5.58
C SER A 45 4.96 6.40 -5.09
N ILE A 46 4.75 5.49 -4.12
CA ILE A 46 3.41 5.00 -3.77
C ILE A 46 2.81 5.74 -2.57
N VAL A 47 3.60 5.97 -1.51
CA VAL A 47 3.09 6.44 -0.20
C VAL A 47 2.50 7.85 -0.29
N PRO A 48 3.10 8.85 -0.96
CA PRO A 48 2.52 10.19 -1.05
C PRO A 48 1.14 10.18 -1.73
N HIS A 49 0.99 9.42 -2.82
CA HIS A 49 -0.27 9.31 -3.56
C HIS A 49 -1.35 8.63 -2.71
N TYR A 50 -1.03 7.51 -2.06
CA TYR A 50 -1.97 6.83 -1.18
C TYR A 50 -2.31 7.67 0.06
N SER A 51 -1.33 8.36 0.65
CA SER A 51 -1.53 9.22 1.82
C SER A 51 -2.46 10.39 1.52
N ALA A 52 -2.30 11.03 0.35
CA ALA A 52 -3.19 12.10 -0.10
C ALA A 52 -4.62 11.59 -0.31
N PHE A 53 -4.78 10.42 -0.96
CA PHE A 53 -6.08 9.78 -1.15
C PHE A 53 -6.73 9.39 0.20
N TYR A 54 -5.98 8.73 1.08
CA TYR A 54 -6.42 8.30 2.39
C TYR A 54 -6.87 9.49 3.25
N SER A 55 -6.03 10.52 3.36
CA SER A 55 -6.33 11.70 4.18
C SER A 55 -7.57 12.46 3.68
N LYS A 56 -7.72 12.57 2.36
CA LYS A 56 -8.86 13.25 1.73
C LYS A 56 -10.18 12.50 1.92
N TYR A 57 -10.17 11.18 1.87
CA TYR A 57 -11.40 10.39 1.76
C TYR A 57 -11.74 9.52 2.98
N LYS A 58 -10.81 9.29 3.92
CA LYS A 58 -11.06 8.43 5.10
C LYS A 58 -12.26 8.89 5.95
N ASN A 59 -12.46 10.20 6.07
CA ASN A 59 -13.53 10.81 6.86
C ASN A 59 -14.77 11.17 6.03
N THR A 60 -14.78 10.86 4.72
CA THR A 60 -15.94 11.11 3.88
C THR A 60 -17.03 10.08 4.20
N PRO A 61 -18.32 10.45 4.27
CA PRO A 61 -19.42 9.51 4.51
C PRO A 61 -19.68 8.64 3.27
N PHE A 62 -18.84 7.63 3.04
CA PHE A 62 -18.98 6.68 1.94
C PHE A 62 -19.52 5.31 2.38
N SER A 63 -19.49 5.02 3.68
CA SER A 63 -19.97 3.76 4.27
C SER A 63 -20.39 3.99 5.72
N LYS A 64 -21.39 3.23 6.19
CA LYS A 64 -21.71 3.13 7.63
C LYS A 64 -20.60 2.45 8.44
N ASN A 65 -19.79 1.63 7.78
CA ASN A 65 -18.61 0.98 8.37
C ASN A 65 -17.39 1.16 7.44
N PRO A 66 -16.64 2.26 7.55
CA PRO A 66 -15.48 2.56 6.70
C PRO A 66 -14.30 1.60 6.89
N THR A 67 -14.06 1.12 8.11
CA THR A 67 -12.93 0.23 8.44
C THR A 67 -12.99 -1.11 7.71
N LYS A 68 -14.19 -1.56 7.31
CA LYS A 68 -14.36 -2.74 6.46
C LYS A 68 -13.67 -2.60 5.09
N TYR A 69 -13.57 -1.37 4.57
CA TYR A 69 -13.03 -1.11 3.22
C TYR A 69 -11.60 -0.57 3.27
N ILE A 70 -11.24 0.13 4.34
CA ILE A 70 -9.91 0.72 4.53
C ILE A 70 -9.05 -0.27 5.34
N LYS A 71 -8.41 -1.20 4.63
CA LYS A 71 -7.61 -2.27 5.25
C LYS A 71 -6.22 -1.82 5.71
N TYR A 72 -5.64 -0.83 5.03
CA TYR A 72 -4.27 -0.37 5.26
C TYR A 72 -4.24 1.14 5.52
N THR A 73 -3.46 1.56 6.51
CA THR A 73 -3.06 2.97 6.65
C THR A 73 -1.82 3.25 5.79
N PRO A 74 -1.50 4.52 5.49
CA PRO A 74 -0.24 4.87 4.80
C PRO A 74 1.00 4.33 5.53
N GLU A 75 0.96 4.25 6.86
CA GLU A 75 2.02 3.65 7.67
C GLU A 75 2.11 2.14 7.44
N ASN A 76 0.97 1.44 7.35
CA ASN A 76 0.97 0.01 7.00
C ASN A 76 1.56 -0.24 5.61
N VAL A 77 1.25 0.59 4.62
CA VAL A 77 1.83 0.49 3.26
C VAL A 77 3.35 0.68 3.31
N THR A 78 3.81 1.68 4.06
CA THR A 78 5.24 1.94 4.24
C THR A 78 5.95 0.75 4.89
N SER A 79 5.40 0.21 5.97
CA SER A 79 5.95 -0.97 6.64
C SER A 79 5.92 -2.21 5.76
N MET A 80 4.91 -2.38 4.91
CA MET A 80 4.84 -3.49 3.97
C MET A 80 5.95 -3.44 2.93
N ILE A 81 6.22 -2.28 2.34
CA ILE A 81 7.30 -2.10 1.36
C ILE A 81 8.67 -2.40 1.99
N LYS A 82 8.86 -2.11 3.28
CA LYS A 82 10.11 -2.43 4.00
C LYS A 82 10.39 -3.93 4.08
N THR A 83 9.40 -4.80 3.88
CA THR A 83 9.60 -6.26 3.87
C THR A 83 9.78 -6.83 2.45
N PHE A 84 9.94 -5.99 1.42
CA PHE A 84 10.08 -6.47 0.03
C PHE A 84 11.53 -6.83 -0.26
N PHE A 85 11.80 -7.81 -1.11
CA PHE A 85 13.17 -8.17 -1.51
C PHE A 85 14.07 -8.71 -0.39
N ASP A 86 13.50 -9.10 0.76
CA ASP A 86 14.28 -9.77 1.79
C ASP A 86 14.95 -11.02 1.20
N THR A 87 16.17 -11.29 1.65
CA THR A 87 16.82 -12.55 1.34
C THR A 87 16.03 -13.65 2.00
N SER A 88 15.51 -14.60 1.21
CA SER A 88 15.08 -15.89 1.75
C SER A 88 16.22 -16.42 2.62
N ALA A 89 15.92 -16.71 3.89
CA ALA A 89 16.86 -17.36 4.79
C ALA A 89 17.33 -18.70 4.22
#